data_AF-A0A969H3A9-F1
#
_entry.id   AF-A0A969H3A9-F1
#
_cell.length_a   1.000
_cell.length_b   1.000
_cell.length_c   1.000
_cell.angle_alpha   90.00
_cell.angle_beta   90.00
_cell.angle_gamma   90.00
#
_symmetry.space_group_name_H-M   'P 1'
#
loop_
_entity.id
_entity.type
_entity.pdbx_description
1 polymer ?
#
loop_
_entity_poly.entity_id
_entity_poly.type
_entity_poly.pdbx_seq_one_letter_code
_entity_poly.pdbx_strand_id
1 'polypeptide(L)'
;MPASKTAAIRRLGMGLLNKTYLRFPEAFWDDEHDLLGYIGERKGEWAEWLNIYKYTGQPILLGFNAGRYGRQIEKLSDEQIVGAAMNTLRAIYGNDVPDPTASLITRWASDPLAGGSYSYLPPGATEADREALAEPVAERLFFAGEATASDYPATVHGALLSGRRAAAEIGEL
;
A
#
# COMPACT_ATOMS: atom_id res chain seq x y z
N MET A 1 -19.48 5.68 -20.55
CA MET A 1 -18.42 6.59 -20.07
C MET A 1 -17.76 7.29 -21.25
N PRO A 2 -17.44 8.59 -21.16
CA PRO A 2 -16.71 9.31 -22.20
C PRO A 2 -15.32 8.71 -22.49
N ALA A 3 -14.81 8.97 -23.69
CA ALA A 3 -13.50 8.47 -24.13
C ALA A 3 -12.35 9.04 -23.28
N SER A 4 -12.40 10.34 -22.92
CA SER A 4 -11.43 11.00 -22.05
C SER A 4 -11.31 10.29 -20.69
N LYS A 5 -12.44 10.00 -20.05
CA LYS A 5 -12.48 9.27 -18.78
C LYS A 5 -11.88 7.87 -18.89
N THR A 6 -12.27 7.14 -19.93
CA THR A 6 -11.78 5.77 -20.13
C THR A 6 -10.28 5.74 -20.40
N ALA A 7 -9.75 6.74 -21.12
CA ALA A 7 -8.33 6.93 -21.32
C ALA A 7 -7.61 7.26 -20.01
N ALA A 8 -8.15 8.17 -19.19
CA ALA A 8 -7.61 8.50 -17.88
C ALA A 8 -7.50 7.27 -16.97
N ILE A 9 -8.57 6.45 -16.87
CA ILE A 9 -8.58 5.21 -16.09
C ILE A 9 -7.48 4.24 -16.54
N ARG A 10 -7.25 4.13 -17.86
CA ARG A 10 -6.22 3.23 -18.41
C ARG A 10 -4.79 3.76 -18.25
N ARG A 11 -4.61 5.08 -18.28
CA ARG A 11 -3.30 5.74 -18.17
C ARG A 11 -2.83 5.87 -16.73
N LEU A 12 -3.75 6.10 -15.79
CA LEU A 12 -3.41 6.10 -14.37
C LEU A 12 -2.99 4.70 -13.92
N GLY A 13 -1.86 4.64 -13.21
CA GLY A 13 -1.35 3.40 -12.68
C GLY A 13 -1.97 3.07 -11.33
N MET A 14 -2.15 1.79 -11.04
CA MET A 14 -2.51 1.30 -9.72
C MET A 14 -1.32 0.59 -9.08
N GLY A 15 -0.80 1.20 -8.01
CA GLY A 15 0.35 0.73 -7.25
C GLY A 15 0.01 -0.46 -6.35
N LEU A 16 1.05 -1.02 -5.73
CA LEU A 16 0.88 -2.08 -4.74
C LEU A 16 1.94 -1.94 -3.63
N LEU A 17 1.44 -1.93 -2.39
CA LEU A 17 2.20 -2.00 -1.15
C LEU A 17 1.44 -2.89 -0.17
N ASN A 18 1.93 -4.11 0.01
CA ASN A 18 1.42 -5.03 1.02
C ASN A 18 2.22 -4.91 2.32
N LYS A 19 1.58 -5.34 3.40
CA LYS A 19 2.06 -5.28 4.77
C LYS A 19 1.96 -6.66 5.40
N THR A 20 3.05 -7.11 6.00
CA THR A 20 3.07 -8.35 6.80
C THR A 20 3.44 -8.01 8.23
N TYR A 21 2.47 -8.11 9.12
CA TYR A 21 2.65 -7.92 10.55
C TYR A 21 2.99 -9.25 11.19
N LEU A 22 4.05 -9.27 12.00
CA LEU A 22 4.51 -10.43 12.76
C LEU A 22 4.58 -10.05 14.23
N ARG A 23 3.77 -10.69 15.07
CA ARG A 23 3.81 -10.52 16.52
C ARG A 23 4.70 -11.58 17.14
N PHE A 24 5.67 -11.18 17.93
CA PHE A 24 6.62 -12.08 18.61
C PHE A 24 6.28 -12.22 20.11
N PRO A 25 6.90 -13.17 20.83
CA PRO A 25 6.79 -13.25 22.29
C PRO A 25 7.40 -12.01 22.97
N GLU A 26 8.49 -11.49 22.42
CA GLU A 26 9.23 -10.32 22.91
C GLU A 26 9.85 -9.54 21.75
N ALA A 27 10.21 -8.27 21.99
CA ALA A 27 10.94 -7.47 21.03
C ALA A 27 12.43 -7.85 21.09
N PHE A 28 12.89 -8.64 20.13
CA PHE A 28 14.29 -9.10 20.04
C PHE A 28 15.20 -8.15 19.23
N TRP A 29 14.62 -7.12 18.61
CA TRP A 29 15.31 -6.10 17.82
C TRP A 29 15.60 -4.85 18.66
N ASP A 30 16.36 -3.92 18.10
CA ASP A 30 16.55 -2.57 18.67
C ASP A 30 15.23 -1.79 18.62
N ASP A 31 14.65 -1.54 19.79
CA ASP A 31 13.34 -0.94 19.95
C ASP A 31 13.33 0.59 19.96
N GLU A 32 14.51 1.24 19.88
CA GLU A 32 14.63 2.71 19.84
C GLU A 32 14.36 3.27 18.43
N HIS A 33 14.70 2.50 17.40
CA HIS A 33 14.61 2.90 15.99
C HIS A 33 13.24 2.56 15.38
N ASP A 34 12.74 3.47 14.53
CA ASP A 34 11.45 3.31 13.86
C ASP A 34 11.53 2.34 12.68
N LEU A 35 12.57 2.47 11.86
CA LEU A 35 12.73 1.75 10.60
C LEU A 35 14.00 0.91 10.63
N LEU A 36 13.89 -0.32 10.13
CA LEU A 36 14.99 -1.25 9.94
C LEU A 36 15.12 -1.52 8.44
N GLY A 37 16.30 -1.24 7.88
CA GLY A 37 16.63 -1.52 6.49
C GLY A 37 17.43 -2.81 6.36
N TYR A 38 17.15 -3.59 5.32
CA TYR A 38 17.91 -4.78 4.95
C TYR A 38 18.19 -4.82 3.46
N ILE A 39 19.46 -5.02 3.09
CA ILE A 39 19.87 -5.17 1.70
C ILE A 39 20.20 -6.63 1.44
N GLY A 40 19.18 -7.39 1.04
CA GLY A 40 19.33 -8.78 0.63
C GLY A 40 19.83 -8.94 -0.81
N GLU A 41 20.10 -10.18 -1.21
CA GLU A 41 20.52 -10.52 -2.58
C GLU A 41 19.44 -10.21 -3.63
N ARG A 42 18.16 -10.35 -3.24
CA ARG A 42 17.00 -10.12 -4.11
C ARG A 42 16.42 -8.73 -3.86
N LYS A 43 16.47 -7.89 -4.89
CA LYS A 43 15.97 -6.50 -4.83
C LYS A 43 14.51 -6.45 -4.38
N GLY A 44 14.27 -5.72 -3.28
CA GLY A 44 12.94 -5.41 -2.76
C GLY A 44 12.31 -6.52 -1.91
N GLU A 45 13.01 -7.63 -1.68
CA GLU A 45 12.57 -8.68 -0.77
C GLU A 45 12.88 -8.28 0.68
N TRP A 46 11.83 -8.05 1.48
CA TRP A 46 11.93 -7.76 2.91
C TRP A 46 12.95 -6.66 3.28
N ALA A 47 12.99 -5.63 2.45
CA ALA A 47 14.05 -4.62 2.50
C ALA A 47 13.82 -3.54 3.58
N GLU A 48 12.58 -3.37 4.03
CA GLU A 48 12.20 -2.34 4.99
C GLU A 48 11.18 -2.90 5.98
N TRP A 49 11.42 -2.63 7.25
CA TRP A 49 10.56 -3.01 8.35
C TRP A 49 10.26 -1.82 9.24
N LEU A 50 9.05 -1.77 9.78
CA LEU A 50 8.61 -0.78 10.76
C LEU A 50 8.48 -1.44 12.13
N ASN A 51 9.11 -0.82 13.12
CA ASN A 51 9.00 -1.17 14.53
C ASN A 51 7.66 -0.67 15.10
N ILE A 52 6.67 -1.56 15.17
CA ILE A 52 5.33 -1.23 15.69
C ILE A 52 5.34 -1.18 17.23
N TYR A 53 6.33 -1.78 17.89
CA TYR A 53 6.46 -1.75 19.35
C TYR A 53 6.57 -0.32 19.87
N LYS A 54 7.31 0.56 19.20
CA LYS A 54 7.45 1.97 19.58
C LYS A 54 6.13 2.76 19.61
N TYR A 55 5.13 2.34 18.83
CA TYR A 55 3.83 3.01 18.75
C TYR A 55 2.74 2.37 19.62
N THR A 56 2.90 1.09 19.98
CA THR A 56 1.82 0.29 20.56
C THR A 56 2.20 -0.46 21.85
N GLY A 57 3.49 -0.56 22.15
CA GLY A 57 4.04 -1.43 23.20
C GLY A 57 3.86 -2.93 22.93
N GLN A 58 3.39 -3.32 21.74
CA GLN A 58 3.23 -4.72 21.36
C GLN A 58 4.42 -5.17 20.50
N PRO A 59 5.04 -6.33 20.77
CA PRO A 59 6.23 -6.80 20.06
C PRO A 59 5.87 -7.22 18.63
N ILE A 60 5.70 -6.23 17.76
CA ILE A 60 5.28 -6.41 16.37
C ILE A 60 6.30 -5.75 15.44
N LEU A 61 6.76 -6.51 14.46
CA LEU A 61 7.45 -5.98 13.29
C LEU A 61 6.50 -6.02 12.09
N LEU A 62 6.51 -4.94 11.31
CA LEU A 62 5.79 -4.85 10.05
C LEU A 62 6.80 -4.83 8.90
N GLY A 63 6.78 -5.84 8.04
CA GLY A 63 7.55 -5.83 6.79
C GLY A 63 6.75 -5.24 5.62
N PHE A 64 7.39 -4.39 4.82
CA PHE A 64 6.79 -3.80 3.61
C PHE A 64 7.11 -4.61 2.36
N ASN A 65 6.08 -4.85 1.54
CA ASN A 65 6.18 -5.63 0.31
C ASN A 65 5.60 -4.87 -0.88
N ALA A 66 6.45 -4.13 -1.58
CA ALA A 66 6.05 -3.21 -2.65
C ALA A 66 6.25 -3.78 -4.06
N GLY A 67 5.51 -3.21 -5.02
CA GLY A 67 5.78 -3.38 -6.46
C GLY A 67 5.81 -4.83 -6.92
N ARG A 68 6.89 -5.23 -7.62
CA ARG A 68 7.00 -6.59 -8.19
C ARG A 68 7.05 -7.67 -7.12
N TYR A 69 7.78 -7.44 -6.02
CA TYR A 69 7.85 -8.40 -4.91
C TYR A 69 6.48 -8.52 -4.21
N GLY A 70 5.82 -7.38 -3.96
CA GLY A 70 4.44 -7.33 -3.46
C GLY A 70 3.47 -8.20 -4.27
N ARG A 71 3.54 -8.16 -5.60
CA ARG A 71 2.69 -9.01 -6.48
C ARG A 71 3.07 -10.49 -6.45
N GLN A 72 4.32 -10.81 -6.16
CA GLN A 72 4.78 -12.20 -6.05
C GLN A 72 4.28 -12.83 -4.76
N ILE A 73 4.37 -12.11 -3.64
CA ILE A 73 3.95 -12.65 -2.34
C ILE A 73 2.45 -12.94 -2.26
N GLU A 74 1.59 -12.21 -2.97
CA GLU A 74 0.14 -12.48 -2.95
C GLU A 74 -0.24 -13.87 -3.46
N LYS A 75 0.64 -14.51 -4.25
CA LYS A 75 0.46 -15.86 -4.80
C LYS A 75 0.89 -16.96 -3.84
N LEU A 76 1.52 -16.60 -2.73
CA LEU A 76 2.04 -17.53 -1.73
C LEU A 76 1.03 -17.71 -0.60
N SER A 77 1.12 -18.85 0.09
CA SER A 77 0.38 -19.07 1.34
C SER A 77 0.92 -18.18 2.46
N ASP A 78 0.13 -17.97 3.51
CA ASP A 78 0.57 -17.18 4.66
C ASP A 78 1.83 -17.78 5.30
N GLU A 79 1.90 -19.11 5.40
CA GLU A 79 3.06 -19.82 5.96
C GLU A 79 4.33 -19.59 5.14
N GLN A 80 4.22 -19.57 3.81
CA GLN A 80 5.35 -19.30 2.93
C GLN A 80 5.85 -17.85 3.07
N ILE A 81 4.93 -16.89 3.20
CA ILE A 81 5.26 -15.48 3.40
C ILE A 81 5.93 -15.27 4.76
N VAL A 82 5.36 -15.84 5.83
CA VAL A 82 5.95 -15.80 7.18
C VAL A 82 7.33 -16.47 7.17
N GLY A 83 7.47 -17.63 6.53
CA GLY A 83 8.77 -18.31 6.40
C GLY A 83 9.82 -17.45 5.70
N ALA A 84 9.47 -16.79 4.59
CA ALA A 84 10.37 -15.89 3.89
C ALA A 84 10.78 -14.68 4.76
N ALA A 85 9.82 -14.09 5.47
CA ALA A 85 10.07 -13.02 6.43
C ALA A 85 11.03 -13.46 7.55
N MET A 86 10.79 -14.63 8.13
CA MET A 86 11.61 -15.18 9.22
C MET A 86 13.03 -15.54 8.76
N ASN A 87 13.20 -16.02 7.53
CA ASN A 87 14.53 -16.22 6.95
C ASN A 87 15.32 -14.91 6.88
N THR A 88 14.68 -13.81 6.49
CA THR A 88 15.32 -12.49 6.50
C THR A 88 15.63 -12.03 7.92
N LEU A 89 14.68 -12.12 8.86
CA LEU A 89 14.91 -11.70 10.25
C LEU A 89 16.03 -12.49 10.91
N ARG A 90 16.12 -13.80 10.66
CA ARG A 90 17.23 -14.65 11.15
C ARG A 90 18.56 -14.34 10.49
N ALA A 91 18.57 -13.89 9.23
CA ALA A 91 19.77 -13.40 8.58
C ALA A 91 20.28 -12.08 9.20
N ILE A 92 19.37 -11.24 9.70
CA ILE A 92 19.71 -9.96 10.36
C ILE A 92 20.16 -10.16 11.81
N TYR A 93 19.38 -10.92 12.59
CA TYR A 93 19.51 -11.00 14.05
C TYR A 93 20.03 -12.34 14.57
N GLY A 94 20.24 -13.34 13.69
CA GLY A 94 20.69 -14.68 14.06
C GLY A 94 19.57 -15.72 14.14
N ASN A 95 19.95 -16.99 14.23
CA ASN A 95 18.99 -18.10 14.14
C ASN A 95 18.10 -18.28 15.38
N ASP A 96 18.45 -17.65 16.50
CA ASP A 96 17.72 -17.77 17.78
C ASP A 96 16.47 -16.88 17.84
N VAL A 97 16.16 -16.13 16.77
CA VAL A 97 14.92 -15.34 16.67
C VAL A 97 13.70 -16.26 16.82
N PRO A 98 12.82 -16.00 17.81
CA PRO A 98 11.65 -16.83 18.06
C PRO A 98 10.65 -16.76 16.92
N ASP A 99 9.88 -17.82 16.73
CA ASP A 99 8.77 -17.79 15.78
C ASP A 99 7.67 -16.80 16.21
N PRO A 100 6.96 -16.17 15.27
CA PRO A 100 5.88 -15.26 15.60
C PRO A 100 4.69 -16.03 16.19
N THR A 101 4.08 -15.43 17.20
CA THR A 101 2.85 -15.92 17.86
C THR A 101 1.59 -15.62 17.06
N ALA A 102 1.63 -14.62 16.18
CA ALA A 102 0.55 -14.28 15.26
C ALA A 102 1.09 -13.55 14.03
N SER A 103 0.34 -13.63 12.92
CA SER A 103 0.64 -12.87 11.72
C SER A 103 -0.63 -12.29 11.08
N LEU A 104 -0.48 -11.20 10.35
CA LEU A 104 -1.51 -10.61 9.50
C LEU A 104 -0.87 -10.13 8.21
N ILE A 105 -1.39 -10.57 7.06
CA ILE A 105 -0.83 -10.29 5.74
C ILE A 105 -1.89 -9.65 4.85
N THR A 106 -1.59 -8.49 4.28
CA THR A 106 -2.49 -7.84 3.32
C THR A 106 -2.23 -8.35 1.89
N ARG A 107 -3.28 -8.38 1.06
CA ARG A 107 -3.21 -8.71 -0.37
C ARG A 107 -4.07 -7.74 -1.20
N TRP A 108 -3.64 -6.49 -1.29
CA TRP A 108 -4.43 -5.41 -1.88
C TRP A 108 -4.73 -5.57 -3.36
N ALA A 109 -3.84 -6.18 -4.15
CA ALA A 109 -4.12 -6.39 -5.58
C ALA A 109 -5.13 -7.52 -5.82
N SER A 110 -5.22 -8.48 -4.89
CA SER A 110 -6.17 -9.59 -4.95
C SER A 110 -7.53 -9.26 -4.31
N ASP A 111 -7.62 -8.18 -3.54
CA ASP A 111 -8.88 -7.70 -2.98
C ASP A 111 -9.79 -7.17 -4.11
N PRO A 112 -10.97 -7.78 -4.36
CA PRO A 112 -11.85 -7.38 -5.46
C PRO A 112 -12.46 -5.98 -5.28
N LEU A 113 -12.42 -5.42 -4.07
CA LEU A 113 -12.92 -4.08 -3.77
C LEU A 113 -11.86 -2.99 -3.94
N ALA A 114 -10.57 -3.36 -4.00
CA ALA A 114 -9.46 -2.42 -4.11
C ALA A 114 -8.70 -2.53 -5.45
N GLY A 115 -8.37 -3.76 -5.89
CA GLY A 115 -7.60 -4.00 -7.12
C GLY A 115 -6.14 -3.48 -7.08
N GLY A 116 -5.66 -3.06 -5.91
CA GLY A 116 -4.35 -2.50 -5.66
C GLY A 116 -4.35 -1.60 -4.43
N SER A 117 -3.24 -0.89 -4.19
CA SER A 117 -3.11 -0.07 -2.98
C SER A 117 -3.54 1.38 -3.20
N TYR A 118 -2.93 2.06 -4.16
CA TYR A 118 -3.22 3.47 -4.46
C TYR A 118 -2.66 3.87 -5.83
N SER A 119 -3.24 4.91 -6.40
CA SER A 119 -2.89 5.40 -7.73
C SER A 119 -1.50 6.03 -7.81
N TYR A 120 -0.89 6.00 -8.99
CA TYR A 120 0.34 6.73 -9.29
C TYR A 120 0.34 7.21 -10.75
N LEU A 121 1.25 8.13 -11.08
CA LEU A 121 1.49 8.55 -12.46
C LEU A 121 2.60 7.70 -13.08
N PRO A 122 2.28 6.71 -13.93
CA PRO A 122 3.30 6.02 -14.72
C PRO A 122 3.89 6.96 -15.78
N PRO A 123 5.05 6.59 -16.38
CA PRO A 123 5.61 7.34 -17.50
C PRO A 123 4.58 7.57 -18.62
N GLY A 124 4.41 8.83 -19.01
CA GLY A 124 3.44 9.25 -20.04
C GLY A 124 2.06 9.63 -19.51
N ALA A 125 1.73 9.33 -18.25
CA ALA A 125 0.55 9.89 -17.58
C ALA A 125 0.90 11.25 -16.96
N THR A 126 -0.10 12.11 -16.84
CA THR A 126 0.06 13.47 -16.32
C THR A 126 -1.03 13.81 -15.31
N GLU A 127 -0.90 14.95 -14.64
CA GLU A 127 -1.94 15.49 -13.77
C GLU A 127 -3.29 15.66 -14.49
N ALA A 128 -3.27 16.01 -15.78
CA ALA A 128 -4.48 16.10 -16.60
C ALA A 128 -5.28 14.78 -16.67
N ASP A 129 -4.64 13.62 -16.47
CA ASP A 129 -5.37 12.35 -16.37
C ASP A 129 -6.17 12.25 -15.07
N ARG A 130 -5.69 12.84 -13.97
CA ARG A 130 -6.44 12.90 -12.70
C ARG A 130 -7.59 13.89 -12.78
N GLU A 131 -7.37 15.05 -13.40
CA GLU A 131 -8.40 16.04 -13.66
C GLU A 131 -9.50 15.43 -14.55
N ALA A 132 -9.11 14.81 -15.66
CA ALA A 132 -10.04 14.11 -16.54
C ALA A 132 -10.76 12.96 -15.83
N LEU A 133 -10.14 12.29 -14.84
CA LEU A 133 -10.81 11.30 -13.99
C LEU A 133 -11.86 11.95 -13.07
N ALA A 134 -11.56 13.13 -12.50
CA ALA A 134 -12.41 13.85 -11.56
C ALA A 134 -13.67 14.46 -12.21
N GLU A 135 -13.64 14.82 -13.50
CA GLU A 135 -14.75 15.54 -14.16
C GLU A 135 -16.13 14.83 -14.00
N PRO A 136 -17.22 15.54 -13.70
CA PRO A 136 -18.54 14.92 -13.73
C PRO A 136 -18.93 14.51 -15.16
N VAL A 137 -19.76 13.46 -15.28
CA VAL A 137 -20.32 13.02 -16.56
C VAL A 137 -21.79 13.41 -16.62
N ALA A 138 -22.11 14.28 -17.59
CA ALA A 138 -23.46 14.75 -17.88
C ALA A 138 -24.21 15.24 -16.62
N GLU A 139 -23.48 15.87 -15.68
CA GLU A 139 -24.02 16.41 -14.43
C GLU A 139 -24.84 15.41 -13.59
N ARG A 140 -24.60 14.10 -13.79
CA ARG A 140 -25.37 13.01 -13.16
C ARG A 140 -24.49 11.98 -12.48
N LEU A 141 -23.25 11.85 -12.92
CA LEU A 141 -22.29 10.91 -12.36
C LEU A 141 -21.02 11.66 -11.96
N PHE A 142 -20.76 11.69 -10.66
CA PHE A 142 -19.64 12.40 -10.04
C PHE A 142 -18.59 11.42 -9.56
N PHE A 143 -17.32 11.83 -9.57
CA PHE A 143 -16.20 10.99 -9.18
C PHE A 143 -15.42 11.64 -8.03
N ALA A 144 -15.16 10.84 -7.01
CA ALA A 144 -14.35 11.20 -5.85
C ALA A 144 -13.42 10.04 -5.48
N GLY A 145 -12.51 10.28 -4.54
CA GLY A 145 -11.51 9.32 -4.08
C GLY A 145 -10.10 9.75 -4.45
N GLU A 146 -9.10 9.08 -3.86
CA GLU A 146 -7.69 9.49 -3.93
C GLU A 146 -7.19 9.67 -5.37
N ALA A 147 -7.65 8.83 -6.31
CA ALA A 147 -7.19 8.88 -7.69
C ALA A 147 -7.64 10.16 -8.43
N THR A 148 -8.68 10.82 -7.93
CA THR A 148 -9.27 12.06 -8.47
C THR A 148 -8.72 13.33 -7.81
N ALA A 149 -7.80 13.21 -6.85
CA ALA A 149 -7.16 14.35 -6.19
C ALA A 149 -5.83 14.66 -6.88
N SER A 150 -5.72 15.85 -7.48
CA SER A 150 -4.50 16.28 -8.19
C SER A 150 -3.37 16.67 -7.23
N ASP A 151 -3.68 17.47 -6.20
CA ASP A 151 -2.68 17.95 -5.23
C ASP A 151 -2.21 16.88 -4.23
N TYR A 152 -3.12 15.98 -3.86
CA TYR A 152 -2.91 15.01 -2.76
C TYR A 152 -3.27 13.57 -3.13
N PRO A 153 -2.84 13.03 -4.28
CA PRO A 153 -3.16 11.67 -4.69
C PRO A 153 -2.57 10.63 -3.73
N ALA A 154 -3.11 9.42 -3.73
CA ALA A 154 -2.66 8.30 -2.90
C ALA A 154 -2.72 8.54 -1.38
N THR A 155 -3.50 9.52 -0.93
CA THR A 155 -3.63 9.86 0.49
C THR A 155 -5.08 9.82 0.98
N VAL A 156 -5.24 9.59 2.28
CA VAL A 156 -6.54 9.67 2.97
C VAL A 156 -7.11 11.09 2.90
N HIS A 157 -6.27 12.12 3.12
CA HIS A 157 -6.75 13.50 3.09
C HIS A 157 -7.13 13.95 1.67
N GLY A 158 -6.44 13.48 0.62
CA GLY A 158 -6.87 13.69 -0.77
C GLY A 158 -8.21 13.03 -1.10
N ALA A 159 -8.45 11.81 -0.60
CA ALA A 159 -9.76 11.17 -0.72
C ALA A 159 -10.86 11.97 -0.01
N LEU A 160 -10.59 12.48 1.20
CA LEU A 160 -11.54 13.33 1.94
C LEU A 160 -11.86 14.63 1.18
N LEU A 161 -10.82 15.34 0.70
CA LEU A 161 -10.98 16.61 0.00
C LEU A 161 -11.71 16.43 -1.34
N SER A 162 -11.39 15.38 -2.10
CA SER A 162 -12.12 15.06 -3.34
C SER A 162 -13.58 14.71 -3.09
N GLY A 163 -13.90 14.05 -1.97
CA GLY A 163 -15.28 13.80 -1.54
C GLY A 163 -16.04 15.10 -1.26
N ARG A 164 -15.41 16.06 -0.56
CA ARG A 164 -16.00 17.39 -0.33
C ARG A 164 -16.20 18.18 -1.62
N ARG A 165 -15.24 18.12 -2.55
CA ARG A 165 -15.35 18.71 -3.89
C ARG A 165 -16.57 18.14 -4.63
N ALA A 166 -16.66 16.83 -4.78
CA ALA A 166 -17.77 16.20 -5.49
C ALA A 166 -19.14 16.50 -4.83
N ALA A 167 -19.19 16.59 -3.50
CA ALA A 167 -20.41 16.98 -2.79
C ALA A 167 -20.83 18.44 -3.09
N ALA A 168 -19.87 19.36 -3.22
CA ALA A 168 -20.14 20.74 -3.62
C ALA A 168 -20.63 20.82 -5.07
N GLU A 169 -19.98 20.10 -6.00
CA GLU A 169 -20.40 20.02 -7.40
C GLU A 169 -21.84 19.52 -7.56
N ILE A 170 -22.28 18.57 -6.72
CA ILE A 170 -23.67 18.09 -6.69
C ILE A 170 -24.62 19.17 -6.15
N GLY A 171 -24.19 19.96 -5.17
CA GLY A 171 -25.01 21.01 -4.54
C GLY A 171 -25.20 22.26 -5.40
N GLU A 172 -24.39 22.44 -6.44
CA GLU A 172 -24.49 23.54 -7.41
C GLU A 172 -25.41 23.24 -8.61
N LEU A 173 -25.97 22.01 -8.69
CA LEU A 173 -27.01 21.62 -9.66
C LEU A 173 -28.39 22.18 -9.30
#